data_AF-A0A945BYT9-F1
#
_entry.id   AF-A0A945BYT9-F1
#
_cell.length_a   1.000
_cell.length_b   1.000
_cell.length_c   1.000
_cell.angle_alpha   90.00
_cell.angle_beta   90.00
_cell.angle_gamma   90.00
#
_symmetry.space_group_name_H-M   'P 1'
#
loop_
_entity.id
_entity.type
_entity.pdbx_description
1 polymer ?
#
loop_
_entity_poly.entity_id
_entity_poly.type
_entity_poly.pdbx_seq_one_letter_code
_entity_poly.pdbx_strand_id
1 'polypeptide(L)'
;MLYLKKHLRFITRVIIIPIITSIIIPMIILDFWVEIYHRICFPLCKIPYVKRRRYIKLDRYKLKYLTWFQKLGCVYCGYANGLANYWVKMAGETENYWCGIKHKENPGFIEPAHHKEFAKYNDAVDFNNKYKN
;
A
#
# COMPACT_ATOMS: atom_id res chain seq x y z
N MET A 1 -11.36 11.94 12.42
CA MET A 1 -11.04 13.31 11.97
C MET A 1 -10.44 14.11 13.13
N LEU A 2 -9.17 13.86 13.48
CA LEU A 2 -8.52 14.50 14.63
C LEU A 2 -8.42 16.04 14.48
N TYR A 3 -8.41 16.55 13.25
CA TYR A 3 -8.36 17.99 12.97
C TYR A 3 -9.61 18.76 13.45
N LEU A 4 -10.76 18.08 13.63
CA LEU A 4 -11.97 18.70 14.20
C LEU A 4 -11.82 18.96 15.70
N LYS A 5 -11.01 18.15 16.40
CA LYS A 5 -10.70 18.32 17.83
C LYS A 5 -9.52 19.27 18.07
N LYS A 6 -8.67 19.47 17.07
CA LYS A 6 -7.49 20.35 17.18
C LYS A 6 -7.80 21.76 16.67
N HIS A 7 -7.58 22.76 17.52
CA HIS A 7 -7.71 24.17 17.17
C HIS A 7 -6.49 24.66 16.36
N LEU A 8 -6.37 24.17 15.13
CA LEU A 8 -5.35 24.62 14.18
C LEU A 8 -5.74 26.00 13.62
N ARG A 9 -4.77 26.92 13.51
CA ARG A 9 -4.98 28.23 12.87
C ARG A 9 -5.47 28.02 11.43
N PHE A 10 -6.42 28.84 10.99
CA PHE A 10 -7.00 28.76 9.64
C PHE A 10 -5.93 28.81 8.54
N ILE A 11 -4.97 29.72 8.66
CA ILE A 11 -3.84 29.89 7.74
C ILE A 11 -3.06 28.59 7.57
N THR A 12 -2.79 27.88 8.67
CA THR A 12 -2.09 26.59 8.64
C THR A 12 -2.87 25.54 7.84
N ARG A 13 -4.21 25.53 7.92
CA ARG A 13 -5.05 24.60 7.16
C ARG A 13 -5.01 24.91 5.66
N VAL A 14 -5.06 26.19 5.29
CA VAL A 14 -5.01 26.63 3.89
C VAL A 14 -3.68 26.25 3.22
N ILE A 15 -2.58 26.27 3.96
CA ILE A 15 -1.26 25.88 3.44
C ILE A 15 -1.10 24.35 3.39
N ILE A 16 -1.52 23.63 4.44
CA ILE A 16 -1.28 22.18 4.55
C ILE A 16 -2.16 21.39 3.57
N ILE A 17 -3.42 21.79 3.35
CA ILE A 17 -4.34 21.03 2.50
C ILE A 17 -3.78 20.84 1.08
N PRO A 18 -3.37 21.89 0.35
CA PRO A 18 -2.77 21.76 -0.98
C PRO A 18 -1.55 20.84 -1.01
N ILE A 19 -0.66 20.95 -0.01
CA ILE A 19 0.56 20.14 0.10
C ILE A 19 0.21 18.66 0.30
N ILE A 20 -0.74 18.34 1.17
CA ILE A 20 -1.17 16.95 1.36
C ILE A 20 -1.81 16.43 0.08
N THR A 21 -2.67 17.21 -0.56
CA THR A 21 -3.39 16.76 -1.76
C THR A 21 -2.48 16.68 -2.99
N SER A 22 -1.39 17.44 -3.08
CA SER A 22 -0.48 17.42 -4.22
C SER A 22 0.23 16.08 -4.39
N ILE A 23 0.37 15.30 -3.31
CA ILE A 23 0.90 13.93 -3.33
C ILE A 23 0.10 13.01 -4.25
N ILE A 24 -1.16 13.34 -4.56
CA ILE A 24 -1.94 12.56 -5.54
C ILE A 24 -1.26 12.49 -6.92
N ILE A 25 -0.54 13.55 -7.31
CA ILE A 25 0.10 13.64 -8.63
C ILE A 25 1.20 12.58 -8.76
N PRO A 26 2.25 12.53 -7.91
CA PRO A 26 3.25 11.47 -7.99
C PRO A 26 2.64 10.08 -7.74
N MET A 27 1.59 9.97 -6.92
CA MET A 27 0.92 8.68 -6.73
C MET A 27 0.28 8.15 -8.01
N ILE A 28 -0.39 8.98 -8.80
CA ILE A 28 -0.98 8.56 -10.08
C ILE A 28 0.10 8.18 -11.09
N ILE A 29 1.20 8.94 -11.15
CA ILE A 29 2.33 8.62 -12.04
C ILE A 29 2.93 7.26 -11.66
N LEU A 30 3.22 7.04 -10.38
CA LEU A 30 3.74 5.76 -9.90
C LEU A 30 2.75 4.62 -10.17
N ASP A 31 1.46 4.85 -9.93
CA ASP A 31 0.42 3.86 -10.18
C ASP A 31 0.38 3.41 -11.64
N PHE A 32 0.54 4.34 -12.57
CA PHE A 32 0.61 4.04 -13.99
C PHE A 32 1.77 3.07 -14.30
N TRP A 33 2.97 3.34 -13.78
CA TRP A 33 4.12 2.45 -13.93
C TRP A 33 3.90 1.09 -13.27
N VAL A 34 3.32 1.09 -12.08
CA VAL A 34 3.03 -0.14 -11.34
C VAL A 34 1.98 -0.99 -12.05
N GLU A 35 0.97 -0.40 -12.68
CA GLU A 35 -0.02 -1.12 -13.47
C GLU A 35 0.57 -1.72 -14.76
N ILE A 36 1.49 -1.02 -15.44
CA ILE A 36 2.24 -1.59 -16.56
C ILE A 36 3.03 -2.81 -16.09
N TYR A 37 3.79 -2.65 -15.00
CA TYR A 37 4.53 -3.71 -14.36
C TYR A 37 3.62 -4.91 -14.00
N HIS A 38 2.49 -4.67 -13.33
CA HIS A 38 1.56 -5.71 -12.89
C HIS A 38 0.96 -6.47 -14.05
N ARG A 39 0.63 -5.80 -15.16
CA ARG A 39 0.04 -6.42 -16.35
C ARG A 39 1.02 -7.20 -17.21
N ILE A 40 2.30 -6.82 -17.20
CA ILE A 40 3.33 -7.49 -17.99
C ILE A 40 4.01 -8.58 -17.18
N CYS A 41 4.58 -8.24 -16.02
CA CYS A 41 5.45 -9.14 -15.27
C CYS A 41 4.68 -10.26 -14.57
N PHE A 42 3.51 -10.01 -13.97
CA PHE A 42 2.81 -11.07 -13.23
C PHE A 42 2.35 -12.23 -14.13
N PRO A 43 1.75 -11.99 -15.32
CA PRO A 43 1.45 -13.09 -16.24
C PRO A 43 2.70 -13.83 -16.74
N LEU A 44 3.77 -13.10 -17.08
CA LEU A 44 5.03 -13.71 -17.56
C LEU A 44 5.68 -14.60 -16.49
N CYS A 45 5.67 -14.15 -15.24
CA CYS A 45 6.19 -14.90 -14.09
C CYS A 45 5.17 -15.89 -13.50
N LYS A 46 3.95 -16.02 -14.07
CA LYS A 46 2.86 -16.85 -13.54
C LYS A 46 2.49 -16.56 -12.07
N ILE A 47 2.66 -15.32 -11.64
CA ILE A 47 2.31 -14.87 -10.29
C ILE A 47 0.81 -14.55 -10.22
N PRO A 48 0.11 -14.83 -9.09
CA PRO A 48 -1.32 -14.55 -8.97
C PRO A 48 -1.67 -13.07 -9.17
N TYR A 49 -2.67 -12.82 -10.01
CA TYR A 49 -3.12 -11.45 -10.31
C TYR A 49 -3.80 -10.78 -9.11
N VAL A 50 -3.24 -9.67 -8.64
CA VAL A 50 -3.80 -8.88 -7.52
C VAL A 50 -4.96 -8.00 -8.01
N LYS A 51 -6.17 -8.25 -7.50
CA LYS A 51 -7.37 -7.50 -7.91
C LYS A 51 -7.47 -6.15 -7.20
N ARG A 52 -7.17 -5.06 -7.90
CA ARG A 52 -7.24 -3.66 -7.42
C ARG A 52 -8.52 -3.30 -6.63
N ARG A 53 -9.69 -3.75 -7.11
CA ARG A 53 -11.00 -3.49 -6.47
C ARG A 53 -11.12 -3.98 -5.02
N ARG A 54 -10.26 -4.92 -4.60
CA ARG A 54 -10.24 -5.41 -3.21
C ARG A 54 -9.53 -4.44 -2.25
N TYR A 55 -8.73 -3.52 -2.78
CA TYR A 55 -7.89 -2.61 -2.00
C TYR A 55 -8.46 -1.20 -1.94
N ILE A 56 -9.04 -0.71 -3.04
CA ILE A 56 -9.56 0.65 -3.11
C ILE A 56 -11.08 0.65 -2.92
N LYS A 57 -11.54 1.13 -1.76
CA LYS A 57 -12.96 1.28 -1.44
C LYS A 57 -13.30 2.74 -1.14
N LEU A 58 -14.21 3.31 -1.93
CA LEU A 58 -14.67 4.69 -1.82
C LEU A 58 -16.18 4.71 -1.52
N ASP A 59 -16.57 4.49 -0.26
CA ASP A 59 -17.97 4.49 0.17
C ASP A 59 -18.31 5.68 1.09
N ARG A 60 -17.32 6.20 1.82
CA ARG A 60 -17.47 7.28 2.80
C ARG A 60 -18.02 8.59 2.25
N TYR A 61 -17.87 8.86 0.95
CA TYR A 61 -18.46 10.05 0.32
C TYR A 61 -19.99 10.06 0.35
N LYS A 62 -20.62 8.89 0.51
CA LYS A 62 -22.08 8.72 0.59
C LYS A 62 -22.66 9.10 1.96
N LEU A 63 -21.82 9.33 2.97
CA LEU A 63 -22.27 9.65 4.33
C LEU A 63 -22.90 11.06 4.36
N LYS A 64 -24.17 11.13 4.79
CA LYS A 64 -24.97 12.37 4.77
C LYS A 64 -24.48 13.44 5.75
N TYR A 65 -23.90 13.03 6.88
CA TYR A 65 -23.45 13.92 7.94
C TYR A 65 -22.07 14.57 7.67
N LEU A 66 -21.44 14.28 6.54
CA LEU A 66 -20.16 14.87 6.15
C LEU A 66 -20.36 16.09 5.25
N THR A 67 -19.60 17.16 5.51
CA THR A 67 -19.51 18.31 4.61
C THR A 67 -18.85 17.92 3.29
N TRP A 68 -19.03 18.75 2.25
CA TRP A 68 -18.45 18.49 0.94
C TRP A 68 -16.91 18.35 0.99
N PHE A 69 -16.21 19.25 1.70
CA PHE A 69 -14.77 19.16 1.90
C PHE A 69 -14.34 17.90 2.67
N GLN A 70 -15.12 17.47 3.67
CA GLN A 70 -14.84 16.22 4.39
C GLN A 70 -14.99 15.00 3.48
N LYS A 71 -16.00 15.00 2.59
CA LYS A 71 -16.19 13.94 1.60
C LYS A 71 -15.01 13.87 0.64
N LEU A 72 -14.54 15.00 0.11
CA LEU A 72 -13.34 15.04 -0.73
C LEU A 72 -12.12 14.47 -0.01
N GLY A 73 -11.86 14.89 1.23
CA GLY A 73 -10.79 14.32 2.04
C GLY A 73 -10.95 12.82 2.26
N CYS A 74 -12.17 12.33 2.46
CA CYS A 74 -12.44 10.89 2.57
C CYS A 74 -12.16 10.14 1.26
N VAL A 75 -12.49 10.71 0.10
CA VAL A 75 -12.17 10.12 -1.21
C VAL A 75 -10.66 10.07 -1.40
N TYR A 76 -9.96 11.19 -1.15
CA TYR A 76 -8.51 11.26 -1.24
C TYR A 76 -7.84 10.22 -0.36
N CYS A 77 -8.14 10.20 0.95
CA CYS A 77 -7.54 9.26 1.87
C CYS A 77 -7.92 7.81 1.56
N GLY A 78 -9.16 7.55 1.14
CA GLY A 78 -9.62 6.21 0.75
C GLY A 78 -8.87 5.69 -0.47
N TYR A 79 -8.65 6.56 -1.45
CA TYR A 79 -7.88 6.23 -2.65
C TYR A 79 -6.40 6.03 -2.32
N ALA A 80 -5.76 7.01 -1.68
CA ALA A 80 -4.33 6.98 -1.41
C ALA A 80 -3.90 5.79 -0.52
N ASN A 81 -4.62 5.53 0.58
CA ASN A 81 -4.31 4.39 1.44
C ASN A 81 -4.62 3.06 0.75
N GLY A 82 -5.72 2.97 0.01
CA GLY A 82 -6.05 1.78 -0.76
C GLY A 82 -5.00 1.47 -1.81
N LEU A 83 -4.49 2.50 -2.48
CA LEU A 83 -3.46 2.40 -3.50
C LEU A 83 -2.11 1.95 -2.92
N ALA A 84 -1.69 2.56 -1.81
CA ALA A 84 -0.45 2.15 -1.13
C ALA A 84 -0.53 0.69 -0.67
N ASN A 85 -1.66 0.27 -0.11
CA ASN A 85 -1.86 -1.13 0.30
C ASN A 85 -1.87 -2.09 -0.90
N TYR A 86 -2.45 -1.67 -2.02
CA TYR A 86 -2.40 -2.42 -3.28
C TYR A 86 -0.96 -2.61 -3.77
N TRP A 87 -0.15 -1.55 -3.75
CA TRP A 87 1.28 -1.62 -4.10
C TRP A 87 2.06 -2.54 -3.18
N VAL A 88 1.86 -2.44 -1.86
CA VAL A 88 2.50 -3.34 -0.88
C VAL A 88 2.15 -4.79 -1.17
N LYS A 89 0.88 -5.09 -1.50
CA LYS A 89 0.50 -6.46 -1.85
C LYS A 89 1.25 -6.93 -3.10
N MET A 90 1.28 -6.12 -4.16
CA MET A 90 1.99 -6.50 -5.39
C MET A 90 3.46 -6.74 -5.13
N ALA A 91 4.13 -5.81 -4.44
CA ALA A 91 5.53 -5.96 -4.05
C ALA A 91 5.75 -7.23 -3.21
N GLY A 92 4.82 -7.57 -2.32
CA GLY A 92 4.88 -8.82 -1.55
C GLY A 92 4.76 -10.07 -2.41
N GLU A 93 3.86 -10.11 -3.41
CA GLU A 93 3.77 -11.23 -4.37
C GLU A 93 5.05 -11.34 -5.22
N THR A 94 5.64 -10.20 -5.60
CA THR A 94 6.94 -10.16 -6.28
C THR A 94 8.06 -10.69 -5.39
N GLU A 95 8.08 -10.31 -4.12
CA GLU A 95 9.07 -10.77 -3.15
C GLU A 95 8.92 -12.27 -2.86
N ASN A 96 7.68 -12.78 -2.78
CA ASN A 96 7.39 -14.19 -2.66
C ASN A 96 7.97 -14.99 -3.84
N TYR A 97 7.91 -14.43 -5.05
CA TYR A 97 8.40 -15.08 -6.25
C TYR A 97 9.94 -15.06 -6.35
N TRP A 98 10.58 -13.94 -6.03
CA TRP A 98 12.03 -13.76 -6.27
C TRP A 98 12.93 -14.01 -5.06
N CYS A 99 12.47 -13.69 -3.85
CA CYS A 99 13.35 -13.57 -2.68
C CYS A 99 13.04 -14.60 -1.59
N GLY A 100 11.78 -14.74 -1.17
CA GLY A 100 11.31 -15.80 -0.27
C GLY A 100 12.06 -16.02 1.07
N ILE A 101 12.90 -15.08 1.51
CA ILE A 101 13.74 -15.22 2.72
C ILE A 101 13.46 -14.05 3.67
N LYS A 102 13.26 -14.36 4.95
CA LYS A 102 13.06 -13.35 5.99
C LYS A 102 14.31 -12.50 6.20
N HIS A 103 14.09 -11.26 6.60
CA HIS A 103 15.19 -10.43 7.12
C HIS A 103 15.73 -10.99 8.45
N LYS A 104 16.98 -10.64 8.75
CA LYS A 104 17.57 -10.89 10.07
C LYS A 104 16.72 -10.19 11.14
N GLU A 105 16.46 -10.89 12.24
CA GLU A 105 15.70 -10.33 13.36
C GLU A 105 16.34 -9.04 13.88
N ASN A 106 15.51 -8.01 14.02
CA ASN A 106 15.92 -6.69 14.50
C ASN A 106 14.80 -6.10 15.38
N PRO A 107 15.06 -5.80 16.68
CA PRO A 107 14.05 -5.34 17.63
C PRO A 107 13.26 -4.07 17.28
N GLY A 108 13.63 -3.33 16.23
CA GLY A 108 12.89 -2.15 15.74
C GLY A 108 12.26 -2.31 14.36
N PHE A 109 12.43 -3.45 13.71
CA PHE A 109 11.92 -3.67 12.35
C PHE A 109 10.45 -4.09 12.38
N ILE A 110 9.61 -3.39 11.62
CA ILE A 110 8.20 -3.74 11.45
C ILE A 110 8.13 -4.78 10.32
N GLU A 111 8.07 -6.06 10.69
CA GLU A 111 8.02 -7.15 9.72
C GLU A 111 6.74 -7.11 8.87
N PRO A 112 6.86 -7.14 7.52
CA PRO A 112 5.71 -7.27 6.65
C PRO A 112 4.92 -8.55 6.90
N ALA A 113 3.59 -8.46 6.87
CA ALA A 113 2.74 -9.60 7.21
C ALA A 113 2.93 -10.83 6.31
N HIS A 114 3.37 -10.65 5.06
CA HIS A 114 3.59 -11.74 4.09
C HIS A 114 4.89 -12.52 4.32
N HIS A 115 5.83 -12.00 5.13
CA HIS A 115 7.09 -12.69 5.44
C HIS A 115 6.89 -13.95 6.28
N LYS A 116 5.72 -14.15 6.91
CA LYS A 116 5.43 -15.32 7.74
C LYS A 116 5.70 -16.65 7.04
N GLU A 117 5.48 -16.71 5.73
CA GLU A 117 5.63 -17.93 4.92
C GLU A 117 7.07 -18.13 4.39
N PHE A 118 7.95 -17.14 4.54
CA PHE A 118 9.32 -17.15 4.01
C PHE A 118 10.26 -18.07 4.78
N ALA A 119 11.31 -18.52 4.09
CA ALA A 119 12.42 -19.23 4.73
C ALA A 119 13.09 -18.34 5.78
N LYS A 120 13.54 -18.94 6.87
CA LYS A 120 14.23 -18.21 7.94
C LYS A 120 15.56 -17.63 7.44
N TYR A 121 15.95 -16.50 8.02
CA TYR A 121 17.24 -15.88 7.74
C TYR A 121 18.38 -16.85 8.09
N ASN A 122 19.31 -17.05 7.15
CA ASN A 122 20.48 -17.91 7.31
C ASN A 122 20.18 -19.38 7.66
N ASP A 123 19.03 -19.91 7.24
CA ASP A 123 18.64 -21.31 7.42
C ASP A 123 18.58 -22.02 6.06
N ALA A 124 19.69 -22.64 5.67
CA ALA A 124 19.80 -23.32 4.37
C ALA A 124 18.88 -24.56 4.26
N VAL A 125 18.60 -25.21 5.39
CA VAL A 125 17.74 -26.39 5.44
C VAL A 125 16.28 -25.99 5.21
N ASP A 126 15.79 -24.98 5.93
CA ASP A 126 14.44 -24.43 5.73
C ASP A 126 14.27 -23.86 4.31
N PHE A 127 15.29 -23.17 3.78
CA PHE A 127 15.28 -22.67 2.40
C PHE A 127 15.16 -23.80 1.38
N ASN A 128 15.98 -24.85 1.50
CA ASN A 128 15.91 -25.98 0.57
C ASN A 128 14.55 -26.68 0.69
N ASN A 129 14.08 -27.00 1.89
CA ASN A 129 12.77 -27.65 2.08
C ASN A 129 11.59 -26.87 1.49
N LYS A 130 11.66 -25.54 1.48
CA LYS A 130 10.59 -24.68 0.91
C LYS A 130 10.69 -24.49 -0.60
N TYR A 131 11.90 -24.39 -1.14
CA TYR A 131 12.12 -23.88 -2.50
C TYR A 131 12.92 -24.81 -3.42
N LYS A 132 13.62 -25.81 -2.88
CA LYS A 132 14.36 -26.81 -3.65
C LYS A 132 13.83 -28.21 -3.36
N ASN A 133 13.23 -28.82 -4.37
CA ASN A 133 13.09 -30.27 -4.41
C ASN A 133 14.42 -30.88 -4.86
#